data_AF-A0A354T5I5-F1
#
_entry.id   AF-A0A354T5I5-F1
#
_cell.length_a   1.000
_cell.length_b   1.000
_cell.length_c   1.000
_cell.angle_alpha   90.00
_cell.angle_beta   90.00
_cell.angle_gamma   90.00
#
_symmetry.space_group_name_H-M   'P 1'
#
loop_
_entity.id
_entity.type
_entity.pdbx_description
1 polymer ?
#
loop_
_entity_poly.entity_id
_entity_poly.type
_entity_poly.pdbx_seq_one_letter_code
_entity_poly.pdbx_strand_id
1 'polypeptide(L)'
;MKADDPDPLDDLLAQWQVQAETPPDFRREVWRRIASETRDPGWVERFAWWLLRPKREVVILAIAVAMAVAWGLTHPPEELNPHDAYVMSISPFDPNHLGGR
;
A
#
# COMPACT_ATOMS: atom_id res chain seq x y z
N MET A 1 43.83 -35.95 -9.40
CA MET A 1 43.60 -34.97 -8.33
C MET A 1 43.53 -35.76 -7.03
N LYS A 2 44.52 -35.60 -6.14
CA LYS A 2 44.57 -36.28 -4.84
C LYS A 2 43.48 -35.70 -3.94
N ALA A 3 42.66 -36.55 -3.35
CA ALA A 3 41.54 -36.20 -2.48
C ALA A 3 41.79 -36.67 -1.03
N ASP A 4 43.07 -36.77 -0.61
CA ASP A 4 43.47 -37.45 0.62
C ASP A 4 44.48 -36.66 1.48
N ASP A 5 44.66 -35.35 1.24
CA ASP A 5 45.39 -34.52 2.22
C ASP A 5 44.34 -33.84 3.11
N PRO A 6 44.26 -34.16 4.42
CA PRO A 6 43.40 -33.43 5.34
C PRO A 6 43.85 -31.98 5.38
N ASP A 7 42.92 -31.07 5.08
CA ASP A 7 43.21 -29.64 5.04
C ASP A 7 43.56 -29.18 6.47
N PRO A 8 44.75 -28.59 6.72
CA PRO A 8 45.10 -28.07 8.04
C PRO A 8 44.12 -27.01 8.54
N LEU A 9 43.28 -26.45 7.66
CA LEU A 9 42.17 -25.59 8.02
C LEU A 9 41.07 -26.33 8.81
N ASP A 10 40.82 -27.60 8.52
CA ASP A 10 39.78 -28.39 9.20
C ASP A 10 40.12 -28.59 10.68
N ASP A 11 41.40 -28.80 11.01
CA ASP A 11 41.87 -28.91 12.40
C ASP A 11 41.74 -27.59 13.17
N LEU A 12 42.00 -26.46 12.49
CA LEU A 12 41.82 -25.13 13.08
C LEU A 12 40.34 -24.80 13.29
N LEU A 13 39.47 -25.19 12.35
CA LEU A 13 38.03 -25.03 12.45
C LEU A 13 37.45 -25.91 13.56
N ALA A 14 37.93 -27.15 13.69
CA ALA A 14 37.53 -28.07 14.75
C ALA A 14 37.93 -27.56 16.14
N GLN A 15 39.11 -26.93 16.27
CA GLN A 15 39.54 -26.29 17.52
C GLN A 15 38.74 -25.03 17.87
N TRP A 16 38.29 -24.28 16.88
CA TRP A 16 37.52 -23.05 17.11
C TRP A 16 36.06 -23.32 17.47
N GLN A 17 35.52 -24.47 17.05
CA GLN A 17 34.16 -24.87 17.32
C GLN A 17 34.02 -25.40 18.76
N VAL A 18 34.09 -24.49 19.73
CA VAL A 18 33.77 -24.77 21.14
C VAL A 18 32.34 -25.28 21.18
N GLN A 19 32.18 -26.59 21.36
CA GLN A 19 30.88 -27.21 21.65
C GLN A 19 30.46 -26.76 23.06
N ALA A 20 29.88 -25.57 23.14
CA ALA A 20 29.19 -25.13 24.33
C ALA A 20 27.93 -26.00 24.49
N GLU A 21 27.85 -26.74 25.60
CA GLU A 21 26.63 -27.43 26.00
C GLU A 21 25.50 -26.40 26.01
N THR A 22 24.57 -26.55 25.07
CA THR A 22 23.48 -25.60 24.91
C THR A 22 22.55 -25.78 26.11
N PRO A 23 22.36 -24.76 26.96
CA PRO A 23 21.45 -24.88 28.10
C PRO A 23 20.07 -25.33 27.62
N PRO A 24 19.38 -26.23 28.34
CA PRO A 24 18.10 -26.79 27.88
C PRO A 24 17.05 -25.69 27.61
N ASP A 25 17.12 -24.58 28.35
CA ASP A 25 16.25 -23.43 28.20
C ASP A 25 16.73 -22.39 27.18
N PHE A 26 17.92 -22.53 26.59
CA PHE A 26 18.45 -21.56 25.62
C PHE A 26 17.53 -21.42 24.40
N ARG A 27 17.05 -22.54 23.86
CA ARG A 27 16.09 -22.53 22.75
C ARG A 27 14.80 -21.81 23.15
N ARG A 28 14.30 -22.07 24.36
CA ARG A 28 13.09 -21.44 24.90
C ARG A 28 13.28 -19.93 25.07
N GLU A 29 14.44 -19.51 25.54
CA GLU A 29 14.80 -18.11 25.74
C GLU A 29 14.95 -17.36 24.40
N VAL A 30 15.61 -17.97 23.41
CA VAL A 30 15.74 -17.43 22.05
C VAL A 30 14.36 -17.27 21.42
N TRP A 31 13.50 -18.28 21.48
CA TRP A 31 12.14 -18.19 20.96
C TRP A 31 11.28 -17.16 21.69
N ARG A 32 11.44 -17.03 23.02
CA ARG A 32 10.78 -15.99 23.81
C ARG A 32 11.20 -14.59 23.36
N ARG A 33 12.49 -14.40 23.08
CA ARG A 33 13.03 -13.13 22.61
C ARG A 33 12.54 -12.78 21.21
N ILE A 34 12.60 -13.73 20.26
CA ILE A 34 12.05 -13.55 18.90
C ILE A 34 10.57 -13.20 18.95
N ALA A 35 9.78 -13.92 19.77
CA ALA A 35 8.36 -13.66 19.94
C ALA A 35 8.08 -12.25 20.50
N SER A 36 8.93 -11.75 21.40
CA SER A 36 8.81 -10.39 21.94
C SER A 36 9.18 -9.29 20.94
N GLU A 37 10.00 -9.63 19.93
CA GLU A 37 10.51 -8.71 18.92
C GLU A 37 9.59 -8.61 17.70
N THR A 38 8.77 -9.64 17.44
CA THR A 38 7.58 -9.57 16.57
C THR A 38 6.48 -8.76 17.26
N ARG A 39 6.72 -7.48 17.48
CA ARG A 39 5.67 -6.53 17.82
C ARG A 39 4.78 -6.40 16.60
N ASP A 40 3.48 -6.64 16.78
CA ASP A 40 2.48 -6.46 15.73
C ASP A 40 2.69 -5.10 15.04
N PRO A 41 2.74 -5.05 13.70
CA PRO A 41 2.99 -3.81 12.98
C PRO A 41 1.96 -2.78 13.46
N GLY A 42 2.48 -1.65 13.96
CA GLY A 42 1.64 -0.58 14.47
C GLY A 42 0.68 -0.10 13.39
N TRP A 43 -0.40 0.57 13.79
CA TRP A 43 -1.38 1.10 12.84
C TRP A 43 -0.74 1.94 11.72
N VAL A 44 0.30 2.72 12.04
CA VAL A 44 1.09 3.51 11.08
C VAL A 44 1.78 2.63 10.05
N GLU A 45 2.35 1.51 10.47
CA GLU A 45 3.07 0.58 9.62
C GLU A 45 2.11 -0.16 8.67
N ARG A 46 0.89 -0.47 9.15
CA ARG A 46 -0.19 -0.98 8.29
C ARG A 46 -0.64 0.05 7.27
N PHE A 47 -0.79 1.31 7.65
CA PHE A 47 -1.11 2.39 6.70
C PHE A 47 0.01 2.60 5.69
N ALA A 48 1.27 2.57 6.11
CA ALA A 48 2.42 2.65 5.22
C ALA A 48 2.43 1.49 4.23
N TRP A 49 2.19 0.25 4.70
CA TRP A 49 2.06 -0.91 3.83
C TRP A 49 0.88 -0.82 2.87
N TRP A 50 -0.26 -0.29 3.31
CA TRP A 50 -1.43 -0.06 2.46
C TRP A 50 -1.15 1.00 1.39
N LEU A 51 -0.45 2.09 1.75
CA LEU A 51 -0.05 3.15 0.82
C LEU A 51 1.03 2.69 -0.16
N LEU A 52 1.96 1.84 0.28
CA LEU A 52 3.07 1.31 -0.54
C LEU A 52 2.65 0.13 -1.43
N ARG A 53 1.52 -0.53 -1.13
CA ARG A 53 0.90 -1.54 -2.01
C ARG A 53 -0.48 -1.11 -2.49
N PRO A 54 -0.60 0.01 -3.23
CA PRO A 54 -1.88 0.37 -3.79
C PRO A 54 -2.25 -0.68 -4.83
N LYS A 55 -3.42 -1.31 -4.66
CA LYS A 55 -3.98 -2.19 -5.71
C LYS A 55 -4.13 -1.35 -6.99
N ARG A 56 -3.82 -1.92 -8.16
CA ARG A 56 -3.86 -1.21 -9.45
C ARG A 56 -5.20 -0.48 -9.67
N GLU A 57 -6.29 -1.06 -9.20
CA GLU A 57 -7.64 -0.47 -9.23
C GLU A 57 -7.74 0.87 -8.50
N VAL A 58 -7.09 1.00 -7.33
CA VAL A 58 -7.08 2.23 -6.53
C VAL A 58 -6.31 3.33 -7.24
N VAL A 59 -5.21 2.97 -7.92
CA VAL A 59 -4.42 3.91 -8.71
C VAL A 59 -5.23 4.44 -9.90
N ILE A 60 -5.92 3.56 -10.62
CA ILE A 60 -6.78 3.94 -11.74
C ILE A 60 -7.91 4.85 -11.27
N LEU A 61 -8.56 4.51 -10.15
CA LEU A 61 -9.60 5.34 -9.56
C LEU A 61 -9.09 6.73 -9.16
N ALA A 62 -7.92 6.78 -8.50
CA ALA A 62 -7.30 8.04 -8.10
C ALA A 62 -6.98 8.93 -9.31
N ILE A 63 -6.45 8.34 -10.39
CA ILE A 63 -6.18 9.06 -11.64
C ILE A 63 -7.48 9.57 -12.27
N ALA A 64 -8.53 8.74 -12.34
CA ALA A 64 -9.82 9.13 -12.89
C ALA A 64 -10.44 10.31 -12.12
N VAL A 65 -10.40 10.26 -10.79
CA VAL A 65 -10.85 11.36 -9.92
C VAL A 65 -10.01 12.62 -10.14
N ALA A 66 -8.68 12.49 -10.15
CA ALA A 66 -7.79 13.63 -10.39
C ALA A 66 -8.05 14.29 -11.76
N MET A 67 -8.29 13.49 -12.81
CA MET A 67 -8.68 13.98 -14.13
C MET A 67 -10.03 14.67 -14.12
N ALA A 68 -11.05 14.10 -13.46
CA ALA A 68 -12.37 14.71 -13.36
C ALA A 68 -12.33 16.06 -12.64
N VAL A 69 -11.54 16.16 -11.56
CA VAL A 69 -11.33 17.41 -10.82
C VAL A 69 -10.58 18.43 -11.68
N ALA A 70 -9.49 18.02 -12.33
CA ALA A 70 -8.73 18.90 -13.23
C ALA A 70 -9.60 19.41 -14.39
N TRP A 71 -10.48 18.55 -14.93
CA TRP A 71 -11.44 18.91 -15.95
C TRP A 71 -12.46 19.94 -15.43
N GLY A 72 -13.07 19.70 -14.27
CA GLY A 72 -14.03 20.63 -13.68
C GLY A 72 -13.44 22.00 -13.30
N LEU A 73 -12.16 22.05 -12.92
CA LEU A 73 -11.46 23.31 -12.65
C LEU A 73 -11.13 24.11 -13.92
N THR A 74 -10.92 23.42 -15.05
CA THR A 74 -10.56 24.05 -16.33
C THR A 74 -11.76 24.35 -17.22
N HIS A 75 -12.88 23.67 -16.98
CA HIS A 75 -14.15 23.88 -17.67
C HIS A 75 -15.18 24.35 -16.63
N PRO A 76 -15.13 25.64 -16.24
CA PRO A 76 -16.18 26.19 -15.40
C PRO A 76 -17.54 25.97 -16.07
N PRO A 77 -18.61 25.72 -15.29
CA PRO A 77 -19.94 25.58 -15.84
C PRO A 77 -20.25 26.82 -16.68
N GLU A 78 -20.70 26.62 -17.91
CA GLU A 78 -21.09 27.69 -18.80
C GLU A 78 -22.23 28.46 -18.11
N GLU A 79 -21.95 29.68 -17.67
CA GLU A 79 -22.97 30.55 -17.09
C GLU A 79 -23.98 30.84 -18.20
N LEU A 80 -25.21 30.32 -18.04
CA LEU A 80 -26.28 30.60 -18.98
C LEU A 80 -26.46 32.11 -19.09
N ASN A 81 -26.38 32.63 -20.31
CA ASN A 81 -26.72 34.02 -20.59
C ASN A 81 -28.13 34.30 -20.00
N PRO A 82 -28.35 35.43 -19.29
CA PRO A 82 -29.66 35.77 -18.72
C PRO A 82 -30.83 35.64 -19.69
N HIS A 83 -30.59 35.91 -20.99
CA HIS A 83 -31.58 35.68 -22.04
C HIS A 83 -31.94 34.19 -22.19
N ASP A 84 -30.95 33.30 -22.24
CA ASP A 84 -31.16 31.87 -22.45
C ASP A 84 -31.78 31.20 -21.23
N ALA A 85 -31.41 31.67 -20.03
CA ALA A 85 -32.08 31.27 -18.79
C ALA A 85 -33.56 31.69 -18.78
N TYR A 86 -33.88 32.89 -19.27
CA TYR A 86 -35.26 33.34 -19.42
C TYR A 86 -36.04 32.50 -20.43
N VAL A 87 -35.49 32.30 -21.64
CA VAL A 87 -36.11 31.45 -22.68
C VAL A 87 -36.36 30.03 -22.17
N MET A 88 -35.43 29.46 -21.41
CA MET A 88 -35.56 28.13 -20.81
C MET A 88 -36.72 28.08 -19.79
N SER A 89 -36.85 29.10 -18.92
CA SER A 89 -37.93 29.18 -17.92
C SER A 89 -39.36 29.36 -18.47
N ILE A 90 -39.49 29.81 -19.72
CA ILE A 90 -40.78 29.97 -20.41
C ILE A 90 -41.01 28.88 -21.46
N SER A 91 -40.03 28.01 -21.69
CA SER A 91 -40.11 26.97 -22.71
C SER A 91 -41.04 25.84 -22.24
N PRO A 92 -42.14 25.56 -22.96
CA PRO A 92 -43.03 24.45 -22.60
C PRO A 92 -42.39 23.07 -22.82
N PHE A 93 -41.20 23.02 -23.43
CA PHE A 93 -40.45 21.81 -23.72
C PHE A 93 -39.23 21.63 -22.82
N ASP A 94 -39.03 22.48 -21.80
CA ASP A 94 -37.96 22.27 -20.82
C ASP A 94 -38.23 20.95 -20.07
N PRO A 95 -37.26 20.02 -20.01
CA PRO A 95 -37.37 18.79 -19.23
C PRO A 95 -37.71 19.03 -17.74
N ASN A 96 -37.34 20.18 -17.17
CA ASN A 96 -37.68 20.54 -15.79
C ASN A 96 -39.18 20.83 -15.60
N HIS A 97 -39.88 21.28 -16.65
CA HIS A 97 -41.32 21.56 -16.63
C HIS A 97 -42.18 20.31 -16.87
N LEU A 98 -41.58 19.23 -17.40
CA LEU A 98 -42.27 17.98 -17.75
C LEU A 98 -42.16 16.89 -16.66
N GLY A 99 -41.36 17.10 -15.61
CA GLY A 99 -41.12 16.14 -14.51
C GLY A 99 -42.13 16.14 -13.37
N GLY A 100 -43.17 16.97 -13.41
CA GLY A 100 -44.22 17.04 -12.39
C GLY A 100 -45.37 16.07 -12.64
N ARG A 101 -45.19 14.78 -12.37
CA ARG A 101 -46.29 13.81 -12.15
C ARG A 101 -45.98 12.88 -10.99
#